data_AF-A0A413QQ61-F1
#
_entry.id   AF-A0A413QQ61-F1
#
_cell.length_a   1.000
_cell.length_b   1.000
_cell.length_c   1.000
_cell.angle_alpha   90.00
_cell.angle_beta   90.00
_cell.angle_gamma   90.00
#
_symmetry.space_group_name_H-M   'P 1'
#
loop_
_entity.id
_entity.type
_entity.pdbx_description
1 polymer ?
#
loop_
_entity_poly.entity_id
_entity_poly.type
_entity_poly.pdbx_seq_one_letter_code
_entity_poly.pdbx_strand_id
1 'polypeptide(L)'
;MKRTMAMKRRSNYTWIIRLIAALAVVIAACTQMGMVYHTDETYISVKIHSGDTVWQIASAAASPGTDVRDVVDEIMDINHIRHSDDIYPGQVLQVPVESSRADTVKEVLHGQ
;
A
#
# COMPACT_ATOMS: atom_id res chain seq x y z
N MET A 1 16.10 -40.39 -61.59
CA MET A 1 16.84 -39.21 -61.11
C MET A 1 15.99 -38.48 -60.07
N LYS A 2 16.42 -38.42 -58.80
CA LYS A 2 15.74 -37.65 -57.73
C LYS A 2 16.72 -36.59 -57.23
N ARG A 3 16.39 -35.30 -57.43
CA ARG A 3 17.16 -34.17 -56.87
C ARG A 3 16.41 -33.69 -55.63
N THR A 4 16.82 -34.14 -54.45
CA THR A 4 16.29 -33.64 -53.18
C THR A 4 17.11 -32.43 -52.76
N MET A 5 16.56 -31.23 -52.90
CA MET A 5 17.16 -30.02 -52.35
C MET A 5 16.99 -30.03 -50.84
N ALA A 6 18.10 -30.21 -50.12
CA ALA A 6 18.15 -30.00 -48.68
C ALA A 6 18.14 -28.49 -48.40
N MET A 7 16.98 -27.94 -48.03
CA MET A 7 16.90 -26.60 -47.46
C MET A 7 17.56 -26.62 -46.08
N LYS A 8 18.84 -26.23 -46.03
CA LYS A 8 19.55 -25.95 -44.78
C LYS A 8 18.98 -24.66 -44.21
N ARG A 9 17.86 -24.76 -43.47
CA ARG A 9 17.29 -23.69 -42.66
C ARG A 9 18.32 -23.32 -41.59
N ARG A 10 19.21 -22.38 -41.93
CA ARG A 10 20.31 -21.94 -41.07
C ARG A 10 19.69 -21.12 -39.94
N SER A 11 19.27 -21.83 -38.90
CA SER A 11 18.38 -21.30 -37.90
C SER A 11 19.15 -20.35 -36.99
N ASN A 12 18.86 -19.08 -37.17
CA ASN A 12 19.45 -17.91 -36.52
C ASN A 12 19.01 -17.76 -35.05
N TYR A 13 18.81 -18.85 -34.32
CA TYR A 13 18.26 -18.86 -32.95
C TYR A 13 18.96 -17.92 -31.95
N THR A 14 20.21 -17.52 -32.23
CA THR A 14 20.94 -16.50 -31.45
C THR A 14 20.24 -15.13 -31.43
N TRP A 15 19.47 -14.77 -32.46
CA TRP A 15 18.67 -13.53 -32.47
C TRP A 15 17.45 -13.63 -31.54
N ILE A 16 16.80 -14.80 -31.51
CA ILE A 16 15.65 -15.08 -30.63
C ILE A 16 16.12 -15.10 -29.17
N ILE A 17 17.25 -15.75 -28.90
CA ILE A 17 17.83 -15.79 -27.54
C ILE A 17 18.17 -14.38 -27.05
N ARG A 18 18.73 -13.50 -27.91
CA ARG A 18 19.00 -12.10 -27.56
C ARG A 18 17.73 -11.29 -27.31
N LEU A 19 16.68 -11.51 -28.10
CA LEU A 19 15.38 -10.85 -27.88
C LEU A 19 14.72 -11.29 -26.58
N ILE A 20 14.76 -12.59 -26.26
CA ILE A 20 14.22 -13.12 -25.01
C ILE A 20 15.01 -12.55 -23.82
N ALA A 21 16.33 -12.48 -23.91
CA ALA A 21 17.17 -11.90 -22.87
C ALA A 21 16.88 -10.40 -22.67
N ALA A 22 16.72 -9.63 -23.75
CA ALA A 22 16.36 -8.22 -23.68
C ALA A 22 14.96 -8.01 -23.06
N LEU A 23 13.99 -8.85 -23.42
CA LEU A 23 12.64 -8.80 -22.86
C LEU A 23 12.65 -9.13 -21.36
N ALA A 24 13.44 -10.11 -20.92
CA ALA A 24 13.57 -10.46 -19.50
C ALA A 24 14.15 -9.29 -18.66
N VAL A 25 15.11 -8.55 -19.22
CA VAL A 25 15.67 -7.34 -18.56
C VAL A 25 14.61 -6.24 -18.42
N VAL A 26 13.78 -6.03 -19.45
CA VAL A 26 12.69 -5.04 -19.39
C VAL A 26 11.64 -5.42 -18.34
N ILE A 27 11.27 -6.70 -18.27
CA ILE A 27 10.31 -7.20 -17.26
C ILE A 27 10.88 -7.00 -15.85
N ALA A 28 12.16 -7.34 -15.62
CA ALA A 28 12.82 -7.14 -14.32
C ALA A 28 12.93 -5.66 -13.91
N ALA A 29 13.07 -4.74 -14.87
CA ALA A 29 13.05 -3.31 -14.62
C ALA A 29 11.63 -2.81 -14.25
N CYS A 30 10.60 -3.29 -14.95
CA CYS A 30 9.20 -2.95 -14.63
C CYS A 30 8.78 -3.45 -13.24
N THR A 31 9.30 -4.58 -12.76
CA THR A 31 8.97 -5.10 -11.42
C THR A 31 9.54 -4.27 -10.28
N GLN A 32 10.58 -3.45 -10.50
CA GLN A 32 11.17 -2.63 -9.43
C GLN A 32 10.32 -1.40 -9.08
N MET A 33 9.46 -0.95 -10.00
CA MET A 33 8.66 0.28 -9.83
C MET A 33 7.48 0.10 -8.84
N GLY A 34 7.18 -1.13 -8.43
CA GLY A 34 6.09 -1.45 -7.50
C GLY A 34 6.49 -1.64 -6.03
N MET A 35 7.76 -1.47 -5.66
CA MET A 35 8.30 -1.81 -4.33
C MET A 35 8.51 -0.61 -3.39
N VAL A 36 8.04 0.59 -3.76
CA VAL A 36 8.31 1.84 -3.01
C VAL A 36 7.19 2.22 -2.03
N TYR A 37 6.18 1.36 -1.84
CA TYR A 37 5.14 1.57 -0.82
C TYR A 37 5.25 0.50 0.27
N HIS A 38 6.43 0.39 0.89
CA HIS A 38 6.51 -0.22 2.22
C HIS A 38 6.25 0.90 3.23
N THR A 39 5.00 1.37 3.30
CA THR A 39 4.56 2.09 4.50
C THR A 39 4.38 1.01 5.55
N ASP A 40 5.35 0.91 6.47
CA ASP A 40 5.19 0.08 7.66
C ASP A 40 4.11 0.73 8.52
N GLU A 41 2.84 0.47 8.20
CA GLU A 41 1.68 0.93 8.96
C GLU A 41 1.31 -0.12 10.00
N THR A 42 1.01 0.37 11.20
CA THR A 42 0.52 -0.44 12.31
C THR A 42 -0.80 0.11 12.79
N TYR A 43 -1.60 -0.74 13.41
CA TYR A 43 -2.90 -0.35 13.94
C TYR A 43 -2.81 -0.16 15.45
N ILE A 44 -3.20 1.03 15.90
CA ILE A 44 -3.37 1.31 17.34
C ILE A 44 -4.86 1.30 17.69
N SER A 45 -5.19 0.82 18.89
CA SER A 45 -6.54 0.87 19.42
C SER A 45 -6.74 2.14 20.22
N VAL A 46 -7.66 2.99 19.78
CA VAL A 46 -7.99 4.28 20.41
C VAL A 46 -9.40 4.21 20.97
N LYS A 47 -9.57 4.56 22.25
CA LYS A 47 -10.88 4.64 22.88
C LYS A 47 -11.47 6.03 22.69
N ILE A 48 -12.69 6.10 22.19
CA ILE A 48 -13.42 7.33 21.92
C ILE A 48 -13.97 7.91 23.22
N HIS A 49 -13.76 9.21 23.43
CA HIS A 49 -14.35 9.99 24.51
C HIS A 49 -15.45 10.91 23.97
N SER A 50 -16.21 11.51 24.90
CA SER A 50 -17.29 12.42 24.53
C SER A 50 -16.74 13.69 23.90
N GLY A 51 -17.08 13.94 22.64
CA GLY A 51 -16.64 15.11 21.87
C GLY A 51 -15.51 14.80 20.87
N ASP A 52 -14.96 13.59 20.90
CA ASP A 52 -14.00 13.14 19.89
C ASP A 52 -14.68 12.94 18.54
N THR A 53 -13.93 13.21 17.48
CA THR A 53 -14.35 12.99 16.10
C THR A 53 -13.34 12.11 15.38
N VAL A 54 -13.80 11.33 14.39
CA VAL A 54 -12.90 10.55 13.51
C VAL A 54 -11.86 11.48 12.86
N TRP A 55 -12.26 12.70 12.52
CA TRP A 55 -11.38 13.70 11.92
C TRP A 55 -10.23 14.12 12.84
N GLN A 56 -10.48 14.36 14.12
CA GLN A 56 -9.42 14.72 15.08
C GLN A 56 -8.42 13.57 15.26
N ILE A 57 -8.93 12.35 15.36
CA ILE A 57 -8.12 11.14 15.51
C ILE A 57 -7.27 10.90 14.26
N ALA A 58 -7.88 10.99 13.08
CA ALA A 58 -7.19 10.89 11.80
C ALA A 58 -6.13 11.98 11.65
N SER A 59 -6.43 13.22 12.05
CA SER A 59 -5.48 14.33 11.98
C SER A 59 -4.27 14.13 12.91
N ALA A 60 -4.43 13.45 14.04
CA ALA A 60 -3.33 13.09 14.94
C ALA A 60 -2.48 11.94 14.36
N ALA A 61 -3.15 10.98 13.70
CA ALA A 61 -2.53 9.81 13.10
C ALA A 61 -1.82 10.10 11.77
N ALA A 62 -2.33 11.06 10.98
CA ALA A 62 -1.85 11.37 9.65
C ALA A 62 -0.36 11.74 9.63
N SER A 63 0.36 11.21 8.64
CA SER A 63 1.78 11.49 8.45
C SER A 63 2.07 12.73 7.61
N PRO A 64 3.26 13.32 7.77
CA PRO A 64 3.62 14.53 7.02
C PRO A 64 3.53 14.27 5.52
N GLY A 65 2.56 14.91 4.86
CA GLY A 65 2.31 14.75 3.43
C GLY A 65 1.17 13.78 3.07
N THR A 66 0.58 13.08 4.05
CA THR A 66 -0.64 12.28 3.88
C THR A 66 -1.87 13.18 4.04
N ASP A 67 -2.87 13.05 3.16
CA ASP A 67 -4.16 13.76 3.34
C ASP A 67 -4.92 13.11 4.50
N VAL A 68 -5.44 13.95 5.40
CA VAL A 68 -6.26 13.50 6.53
C VAL A 68 -7.51 12.77 6.03
N ARG A 69 -8.05 13.13 4.86
CA ARG A 69 -9.21 12.46 4.27
C ARG A 69 -8.95 10.98 3.98
N ASP A 70 -7.79 10.68 3.41
CA ASP A 70 -7.42 9.30 3.11
C ASP A 70 -7.36 8.46 4.39
N VAL A 71 -6.81 9.04 5.47
CA VAL A 71 -6.75 8.41 6.79
C VAL A 71 -8.14 8.26 7.42
N VAL A 72 -9.02 9.25 7.26
CA VAL A 72 -10.42 9.15 7.73
C VAL A 72 -11.14 8.01 7.01
N ASP A 73 -11.03 7.93 5.69
CA ASP A 73 -11.63 6.88 4.88
C ASP A 73 -11.09 5.50 5.30
N GLU A 74 -9.78 5.39 5.52
CA GLU A 74 -9.16 4.15 5.99
C GLU A 74 -9.64 3.73 7.39
N ILE A 75 -9.71 4.67 8.34
CA ILE A 75 -10.27 4.41 9.68
C ILE A 75 -11.72 3.93 9.56
N MET A 76 -12.52 4.56 8.72
CA MET A 76 -13.91 4.16 8.53
C MET A 76 -14.02 2.74 7.95
N ASP A 77 -13.21 2.42 6.94
CA ASP A 77 -13.21 1.12 6.29
C ASP A 77 -12.80 -0.01 7.25
N ILE A 78 -11.70 0.19 7.99
CA ILE A 78 -11.17 -0.79 8.96
C ILE A 78 -12.17 -1.07 10.08
N ASN A 79 -12.86 -0.03 10.55
CA ASN A 79 -13.82 -0.14 11.66
C ASN A 79 -15.25 -0.40 11.17
N HIS A 80 -15.47 -0.57 9.87
CA HIS A 80 -16.77 -0.79 9.24
C HIS A 80 -17.81 0.29 9.56
N ILE A 81 -17.34 1.54 9.66
CA ILE A 81 -18.15 2.73 9.92
C ILE A 81 -18.67 3.27 8.57
N ARG A 82 -19.96 3.60 8.51
CA ARG A 82 -20.60 4.09 7.28
C ARG A 82 -20.50 5.61 7.12
N HIS A 83 -20.58 6.34 8.23
CA HIS A 83 -20.46 7.80 8.26
C HIS A 83 -19.51 8.20 9.39
N SER A 84 -18.72 9.25 9.17
CA SER A 84 -17.74 9.75 10.16
C SER A 84 -18.34 10.10 11.52
N ASP A 85 -19.64 10.34 11.58
CA ASP A 85 -20.38 10.74 12.78
C ASP A 85 -20.96 9.54 13.55
N ASP A 86 -20.89 8.33 12.98
CA ASP A 86 -21.40 7.07 13.57
C ASP A 86 -20.39 6.48 14.59
N ILE A 87 -19.82 7.34 15.45
CA ILE A 87 -18.93 6.95 16.53
C ILE A 87 -19.50 7.34 17.90
N TYR A 88 -19.24 6.51 18.92
CA TYR A 88 -19.82 6.69 20.24
C TYR A 88 -18.76 6.67 21.35
N PRO A 89 -18.95 7.46 22.43
CA PRO A 89 -18.07 7.40 23.60
C PRO A 89 -17.99 5.98 24.17
N GLY A 90 -16.77 5.53 24.45
CA GLY A 90 -16.47 4.17 24.91
C GLY A 90 -16.19 3.17 23.80
N GLN A 91 -16.47 3.51 22.53
CA GLN A 91 -16.09 2.70 21.37
C GLN A 91 -14.57 2.66 21.24
N VAL A 92 -14.04 1.54 20.73
CA VAL A 92 -12.62 1.41 20.42
C VAL A 92 -12.49 1.35 18.90
N LEU A 93 -11.70 2.27 18.34
CA LEU A 93 -11.39 2.30 16.92
C LEU A 93 -9.96 1.82 16.68
N GLN A 94 -9.76 1.10 15.59
CA GLN A 94 -8.44 0.82 15.03
C GLN A 94 -8.03 1.97 14.13
N VAL A 95 -6.85 2.52 14.39
CA VAL A 95 -6.34 3.69 13.67
C VAL A 95 -5.01 3.32 13.02
N PRO A 96 -4.88 3.47 11.68
CA PRO A 96 -3.63 3.27 10.97
C PRO A 96 -2.67 4.40 11.34
N VAL A 97 -1.45 4.02 11.72
CA VAL A 97 -0.36 4.95 12.02
C VAL A 97 0.93 4.39 11.47
N GLU A 98 1.83 5.26 11.02
CA GLU A 98 3.20 4.85 10.70
C GLU A 98 3.86 4.24 11.95
N SER A 99 4.50 3.08 11.77
CA SER A 99 5.13 2.31 12.86
C SER A 99 6.12 3.15 13.67
N SER A 100 6.82 4.08 13.03
CA SER A 100 7.77 5.00 13.66
C SER A 100 7.12 6.03 14.60
N ARG A 101 5.82 6.29 14.44
CA ARG A 101 5.05 7.29 15.19
C ARG A 101 3.97 6.69 16.10
N ALA A 102 3.78 5.38 16.06
CA ALA A 102 2.72 4.70 16.79
C ALA A 102 2.73 5.02 18.30
N ASP A 103 3.90 5.03 18.93
CA ASP A 103 4.03 5.33 20.36
C ASP A 103 3.66 6.79 20.67
N THR A 104 4.09 7.74 19.85
CA THR A 104 3.78 9.17 20.02
C THR A 104 2.28 9.44 19.82
N VAL A 105 1.68 8.88 18.78
CA VAL A 105 0.24 9.07 18.51
C VAL A 105 -0.59 8.43 19.63
N LYS A 106 -0.19 7.27 20.12
CA LYS A 106 -0.84 6.60 21.25
C LYS A 106 -0.77 7.45 22.53
N GLU A 107 0.36 8.09 22.81
CA GLU A 107 0.51 9.00 23.95
C GLU A 107 -0.41 10.23 23.83
N VAL A 108 -0.44 10.86 22.65
CA VAL A 108 -1.30 12.02 22.39
C VAL A 108 -2.79 11.68 22.53
N LEU A 109 -3.21 10.53 22.01
CA LEU A 109 -4.62 10.13 22.01
C LEU A 109 -5.08 9.50 23.34
N HIS A 110 -4.19 8.88 24.12
CA HIS A 110 -4.53 8.37 25.45
C HIS A 110 -4.48 9.44 26.55
N GLY A 111 -3.83 10.58 26.30
CA GLY A 111 -3.78 11.70 27.22
C GLY A 111 -5.01 12.62 27.17
N GLN A 112 -5.99 12.32 26.31
CA GLN A 112 -7.22 13.10 26.10
C GLN A 112 -8.36 12.63 27.00
#